data_AF-A0A2M7FMZ2-F1
#
_entry.id   AF-A0A2M7FMZ2-F1
#
_cell.length_a   1.000
_cell.length_b   1.000
_cell.length_c   1.000
_cell.angle_alpha   90.00
_cell.angle_beta   90.00
_cell.angle_gamma   90.00
#
_symmetry.space_group_name_H-M   'P 1'
#
loop_
_entity.id
_entity.type
_entity.pdbx_description
1 polymer ?
#
loop_
_entity_poly.entity_id
_entity_poly.type
_entity_poly.pdbx_seq_one_letter_code
_entity_poly.pdbx_strand_id
1 'polypeptide(L)' 'DLFHKIVASAGCDAGVDGYIHERMGGAPDHPMTLAFPEGEYLKGLVVMRRNTP' A
#
# COMPACT_ATOMS: atom_id res chain seq x y z
N ASP A 1 0.89 7.04 -4.92
CA ASP A 1 2.15 7.40 -4.23
C ASP A 1 2.03 7.95 -2.82
N LEU A 2 1.13 8.91 -2.53
CA LEU A 2 1.05 9.54 -1.20
C LEU A 2 0.85 8.53 -0.06
N PHE A 3 -0.05 7.55 -0.26
CA PHE A 3 -0.31 6.50 0.72
C PHE A 3 0.94 5.72 1.12
N HIS A 4 1.76 5.29 0.15
CA HIS A 4 3.00 4.58 0.43
C HIS A 4 3.99 5.46 1.21
N LYS A 5 4.11 6.75 0.86
CA LYS A 5 4.97 7.68 1.60
C LYS A 5 4.56 7.83 3.06
N ILE A 6 3.25 7.87 3.36
CA ILE A 6 2.72 7.92 4.73
C ILE A 6 3.09 6.64 5.49
N VAL A 7 2.87 5.46 4.91
CA VAL A 7 3.23 4.18 5.54
C VAL A 7 4.74 4.08 5.78
N ALA A 8 5.56 4.53 4.83
CA ALA A 8 7.02 4.56 4.99
C ALA A 8 7.46 5.50 6.13
N SER A 9 6.85 6.69 6.23
CA SER A 9 7.11 7.61 7.34
C SER A 9 6.75 6.99 8.69
N ALA A 10 5.60 6.31 8.79
CA ALA A 10 5.20 5.62 10.01
C ALA A 10 6.17 4.48 10.40
N GLY A 11 6.72 3.74 9.41
CA GLY A 11 7.76 2.74 9.65
C GLY A 11 9.04 3.36 10.21
N CYS A 12 9.50 4.47 9.61
CA CYS A 12 10.64 5.24 10.10
C CYS A 12 10.43 5.71 11.55
N ASP A 13 9.27 6.30 11.84
CA ASP A 13 8.94 6.82 13.18
C ASP A 13 8.86 5.69 14.22
N ALA A 14 8.43 4.49 13.82
CA ALA A 14 8.38 3.31 14.67
C ALA A 14 9.73 2.58 14.78
N GLY A 15 10.75 2.98 14.03
CA GLY A 15 12.03 2.27 13.94
C GLY A 15 11.91 0.86 13.35
N VAL A 16 10.90 0.62 12.50
CA VAL A 16 10.65 -0.68 11.86
C VAL A 16 10.75 -0.54 10.34
N ASP A 17 11.49 -1.46 9.72
CA ASP A 17 11.63 -1.57 8.26
C ASP A 17 10.90 -2.81 7.73
N GLY A 18 10.60 -2.82 6.43
CA GLY A 18 9.89 -3.91 5.78
C GLY A 18 9.89 -3.83 4.26
N TYR A 19 9.51 -4.93 3.64
CA TYR A 19 9.37 -5.05 2.20
C TYR A 19 7.88 -5.03 1.81
N ILE A 20 7.53 -4.30 0.76
CA ILE A 20 6.17 -4.38 0.19
C ILE A 20 6.04 -5.73 -0.51
N HIS A 21 5.22 -6.61 0.05
CA HIS A 21 4.90 -7.90 -0.54
C HIS A 21 3.82 -7.76 -1.61
N GLU A 22 2.79 -6.96 -1.32
CA GLU A 22 1.64 -6.79 -2.21
C GLU A 22 1.03 -5.39 -2.07
N ARG A 23 0.48 -4.88 -3.17
CA ARG A 23 -0.35 -3.67 -3.21
C ARG A 23 -1.79 -4.09 -3.43
N MET A 24 -2.65 -3.75 -2.47
CA MET A 24 -4.07 -4.07 -2.51
C MET A 24 -4.89 -2.88 -3.02
N GLY A 25 -5.99 -3.19 -3.70
CA GLY A 25 -6.98 -2.22 -4.17
C GLY A 25 -8.39 -2.77 -4.05
N GLY A 26 -9.33 -2.18 -4.79
CA GLY A 26 -10.71 -2.70 -4.87
C GLY A 26 -10.74 -4.15 -5.36
N ALA A 27 -11.63 -4.95 -4.78
CA ALA A 27 -11.82 -6.34 -5.19
C ALA A 27 -12.51 -6.43 -6.58
N PRO A 28 -12.46 -7.59 -7.26
CA PRO A 28 -12.99 -7.73 -8.62
C PRO A 28 -14.50 -7.45 -8.77
N ASP A 29 -15.27 -7.52 -7.68
CA ASP A 29 -16.68 -7.14 -7.60
C ASP A 29 -16.90 -5.62 -7.59
N HIS A 30 -15.82 -4.83 -7.53
CA HIS A 30 -15.79 -3.37 -7.65
C HIS A 30 -14.87 -2.96 -8.82
N PRO A 31 -15.23 -3.30 -10.07
CA PRO A 31 -14.37 -3.05 -11.23
C PRO A 31 -14.26 -1.56 -11.54
N MET A 32 -13.09 -1.15 -12.04
CA MET A 32 -12.86 0.19 -12.56
C MET A 32 -13.10 0.27 -14.05
N THR A 33 -13.58 1.42 -14.51
CA THR A 33 -13.56 1.74 -15.93
C THR A 33 -12.19 2.26 -16.34
N LEU A 34 -11.76 1.95 -17.56
CA LEU A 34 -10.53 2.51 -18.14
C LEU A 34 -10.57 4.03 -18.30
N ALA A 35 -11.79 4.61 -18.40
CA ALA A 35 -12.00 6.04 -18.58
C ALA A 35 -11.95 6.85 -17.28
N PHE A 36 -11.85 6.19 -16.12
CA PHE A 36 -11.87 6.85 -14.82
C PHE A 36 -10.92 6.17 -13.82
N PRO A 37 -9.59 6.31 -14.02
CA PRO A 37 -8.58 5.72 -13.14
C PRO A 37 -8.61 6.30 -11.72
N GLU A 38 -9.17 7.51 -11.53
CA GLU A 38 -9.37 8.14 -10.22
C GLU A 38 -10.32 7.35 -9.32
N GLY A 39 -11.09 6.42 -9.88
CA GLY A 39 -11.95 5.50 -9.13
C GLY A 39 -11.18 4.58 -8.18
N GLU A 40 -9.84 4.48 -8.27
CA GLU A 40 -9.01 3.62 -7.43
C GLU A 40 -8.77 4.21 -6.04
N TYR A 41 -9.87 4.43 -5.30
CA TYR A 41 -9.86 5.11 -4.01
C TYR A 41 -9.35 4.21 -2.87
N LEU A 42 -9.61 2.90 -2.92
CA LEU A 42 -9.14 1.97 -1.89
C LEU A 42 -7.68 1.64 -2.15
N LYS A 43 -6.82 1.89 -1.15
CA LYS A 43 -5.38 1.57 -1.18
C LYS A 43 -5.02 0.70 0.02
N GLY A 44 -4.24 -0.35 -0.20
CA GLY A 44 -3.68 -1.17 0.86
C GLY A 44 -2.26 -1.65 0.53
N LEU A 45 -1.48 -1.94 1.57
CA LEU A 45 -0.15 -2.53 1.45
C LEU A 45 -0.05 -3.75 2.37
N VAL A 46 0.38 -4.87 1.82
CA VAL A 46 0.87 -6.00 2.61
C VAL A 46 2.36 -5.81 2.77
N VAL A 47 2.81 -5.64 4.02
CA VAL A 47 4.22 -5.39 4.35
C VAL A 47 4.78 -6.58 5.11
N MET A 48 5.85 -7.15 4.58
CA MET A 48 6.64 -8.16 5.29
C MET A 48 7.68 -7.43 6.14
N ARG A 49 7.59 -7.59 7.46
CA ARG A 49 8.58 -7.02 8.37
C ARG A 49 9.97 -7.54 8.03
N ARG A 50 10.95 -6.64 7.92
CA ARG A 50 12.35 -7.01 7.79
C ARG A 50 12.87 -7.38 9.17
N ASN A 51 13.16 -8.65 9.38
CA ASN A 51 13.89 -9.10 10.56
C ASN A 51 15.37 -8.92 10.28
N THR A 52 15.95 -7.85 10.81
CA THR A 52 17.41 -7.73 10.92
C THR A 52 17.88 -8.73 11.99
N PRO A 53 18.95 -9.50 11.78
CA PRO A 53 19.61 -10.22 12.86
C PRO A 53 20.15 -9.27 13.94
#